data_AF-A0AAI9GL81-F1
#
_entry.id   AF-A0AAI9GL81-F1
#
_cell.length_a   1.000
_cell.length_b   1.000
_cell.length_c   1.000
_cell.angle_alpha   90.00
_cell.angle_beta   90.00
_cell.angle_gamma   90.00
#
_symmetry.space_group_name_H-M   'P 1'
#
loop_
_entity.id
_entity.type
_entity.pdbx_description
1 polymer ?
#
loop_
_entity_poly.entity_id
_entity_poly.type
_entity_poly.pdbx_seq_one_letter_code
_entity_poly.pdbx_strand_id
1 'polypeptide(L)'
;MSLKASLLKASPYVEEHPILGVNVFIRRLTIAELDEYEHDLQEAQKTGFSSDASKAGAKLILKAICDKDGRPIPSEDLPTADELIQAHDTPTLLSAMSFVQKFSYGSVEEAQKN
;
A
#
# COMPACT_ATOMS: atom_id res chain seq x y z
N MET A 1 13.99 22.59 19.08
CA MET A 1 13.19 21.50 18.46
C MET A 1 12.05 21.17 19.41
N SER A 2 10.79 21.28 18.97
CA SER A 2 9.63 21.00 19.84
C SER A 2 9.33 19.49 19.85
N LEU A 3 9.05 18.93 21.02
CA LEU A 3 8.71 17.50 21.20
C LEU A 3 7.61 17.03 20.24
N LYS A 4 6.64 17.92 19.98
CA LYS A 4 5.55 17.72 19.00
C LYS A 4 6.07 17.43 17.59
N ALA A 5 7.09 18.17 17.13
CA ALA A 5 7.65 18.00 15.78
C ALA A 5 8.44 16.70 15.66
N SER A 6 9.11 16.27 16.74
CA SER A 6 9.81 14.98 16.77
C SER A 6 8.86 13.80 16.81
N LEU A 7 7.74 13.88 17.55
CA LEU A 7 6.71 12.83 17.60
C LEU A 7 5.94 12.70 16.28
N LEU A 8 5.78 13.79 15.54
CA LEU A 8 5.14 13.79 14.21
C LEU A 8 6.12 13.44 13.08
N LYS A 9 7.41 13.26 13.38
CA LYS A 9 8.43 12.90 12.39
C LYS A 9 8.37 11.39 12.16
N ALA A 10 7.42 10.95 11.34
CA ALA A 10 7.38 9.59 10.86
C ALA A 10 8.70 9.28 10.13
N SER A 11 9.39 8.22 10.55
CA SER A 11 10.48 7.63 9.76
C SER A 11 9.86 6.53 8.91
N PRO A 12 9.53 6.81 7.63
CA PRO A 12 8.94 5.80 6.77
C PRO A 12 9.96 4.67 6.58
N TYR A 13 9.59 3.47 6.99
CA TYR A 13 10.34 2.26 6.65
C TYR A 13 10.07 1.96 5.18
N VAL A 14 11.13 1.92 4.37
CA VAL A 14 11.09 1.71 2.93
C VAL A 14 11.96 0.52 2.59
N GLU A 15 11.42 -0.40 1.79
CA GLU A 15 12.14 -1.59 1.36
C GLU A 15 11.84 -1.90 -0.11
N GLU A 16 12.85 -2.33 -0.85
CA GLU A 16 12.69 -2.78 -2.23
C GLU A 16 12.11 -4.20 -2.25
N HIS A 17 10.97 -4.36 -2.92
CA HIS A 17 10.36 -5.67 -3.11
C HIS A 17 9.80 -5.85 -4.53
N PRO A 18 9.83 -7.09 -5.04
CA PRO A 18 9.19 -7.41 -6.31
C PRO A 18 7.66 -7.43 -6.12
N ILE A 19 6.97 -6.43 -6.68
CA ILE A 19 5.50 -6.35 -6.72
C ILE A 19 5.07 -6.44 -8.17
N LEU A 20 4.13 -7.33 -8.48
CA LEU A 20 3.58 -7.52 -9.84
C LEU A 20 4.65 -7.83 -10.91
N GLY A 21 5.80 -8.39 -10.50
CA GLY A 21 6.90 -8.72 -11.40
C GLY A 21 7.91 -7.59 -11.64
N VAL A 22 7.78 -6.45 -10.94
CA VAL A 22 8.69 -5.31 -11.02
C VAL A 22 9.27 -5.01 -9.64
N ASN A 23 10.57 -4.73 -9.56
CA ASN A 23 11.19 -4.25 -8.32
C ASN A 23 10.73 -2.82 -8.08
N VAL A 24 10.00 -2.61 -6.99
CA VAL A 24 9.51 -1.30 -6.56
C VAL A 24 9.84 -1.09 -5.09
N PHE A 25 10.08 0.14 -4.69
CA PHE A 25 10.21 0.47 -3.27
C PHE A 25 8.81 0.60 -2.67
N ILE A 26 8.56 -0.08 -1.57
CA ILE A 26 7.32 0.05 -0.81
C ILE A 26 7.60 0.64 0.56
N ARG A 27 6.72 1.53 1.01
CA ARG A 27 6.74 2.09 2.38
C ARG A 27 5.65 1.47 3.23
N ARG A 28 5.86 1.46 4.55
CA ARG A 28 4.77 1.16 5.49
C ARG A 28 3.71 2.25 5.41
N LEU A 29 2.47 1.84 5.11
CA LEU A 29 1.32 2.72 5.16
C LEU A 29 0.99 3.10 6.60
N THR A 30 0.43 4.29 6.79
CA THR A 30 -0.05 4.71 8.10
C THR A 30 -1.35 3.99 8.46
N ILE A 31 -1.67 3.92 9.76
CA ILE A 31 -2.92 3.33 10.25
C ILE A 31 -4.14 3.98 9.59
N ALA A 32 -4.11 5.31 9.38
CA ALA A 32 -5.20 6.02 8.70
C ALA A 32 -5.41 5.56 7.25
N GLU A 33 -4.32 5.30 6.51
CA GLU A 33 -4.39 4.82 5.13
C GLU A 33 -4.91 3.38 5.04
N LEU A 34 -4.57 2.55 6.03
CA LEU A 34 -5.09 1.18 6.13
C LEU A 34 -6.57 1.17 6.51
N ASP A 35 -6.98 2.03 7.42
CA ASP A 35 -8.38 2.17 7.87
C ASP A 35 -9.29 2.68 6.72
N GLU A 36 -8.83 3.69 5.97
CA GLU A 36 -9.50 4.15 4.74
C GLU A 36 -9.72 2.98 3.77
N TYR A 37 -8.70 2.17 3.56
CA TYR A 37 -8.78 1.02 2.67
C TYR A 37 -9.77 -0.05 3.15
N GLU A 38 -9.75 -0.38 4.44
CA GLU A 38 -10.70 -1.34 5.02
C GLU A 38 -12.15 -0.84 4.88
N HIS A 39 -12.37 0.47 5.03
CA HIS A 39 -13.67 1.08 4.81
C HIS A 39 -14.13 0.96 3.35
N ASP A 40 -13.27 1.34 2.39
CA ASP A 40 -13.52 1.20 0.94
C ASP A 40 -13.86 -0.27 0.58
N LEU A 41 -13.13 -1.23 1.16
CA LEU A 41 -13.37 -2.66 0.94
C LEU A 41 -14.72 -3.11 1.47
N GLN A 42 -15.10 -2.66 2.66
CA GLN A 42 -16.39 -2.99 3.27
C GLN A 42 -17.55 -2.39 2.46
N GLU A 43 -17.38 -1.17 1.94
CA GLU A 43 -18.37 -0.55 1.06
C GLU A 43 -18.48 -1.30 -0.27
N ALA A 44 -17.36 -1.64 -0.91
CA ALA A 44 -17.34 -2.42 -2.14
C ALA A 44 -17.99 -3.82 -1.97
N GLN A 45 -17.78 -4.46 -0.83
CA GLN A 45 -18.45 -5.73 -0.52
C GLN A 45 -19.96 -5.56 -0.32
N LYS A 46 -20.41 -4.45 0.28
CA LYS A 46 -21.84 -4.15 0.44
C LYS A 46 -22.52 -3.85 -0.89
N THR A 47 -21.83 -3.20 -1.83
CA THR A 47 -22.39 -2.89 -3.15
C THR A 47 -22.37 -4.09 -4.10
N GLY A 48 -21.61 -5.15 -3.76
CA GLY A 48 -21.51 -6.39 -4.56
C GLY A 48 -20.64 -6.26 -5.81
N PHE A 49 -19.97 -5.13 -6.00
CA PHE A 49 -19.11 -4.89 -7.15
C PHE A 49 -17.68 -5.37 -6.85
N SER A 50 -17.35 -6.55 -7.36
CA SER A 50 -15.98 -7.11 -7.27
C SER A 50 -14.92 -6.18 -7.92
N SER A 51 -15.32 -5.33 -8.87
CA SER A 51 -14.46 -4.29 -9.47
C SER A 51 -14.05 -3.20 -8.47
N ASP A 52 -14.93 -2.78 -7.57
CA ASP A 52 -14.60 -1.73 -6.59
C ASP A 52 -13.59 -2.24 -5.56
N ALA A 53 -13.74 -3.49 -5.11
CA ALA A 53 -12.77 -4.13 -4.22
C ALA A 53 -11.39 -4.27 -4.89
N SER A 54 -11.37 -4.64 -6.17
CA SER A 54 -10.13 -4.71 -6.97
C SER A 54 -9.48 -3.33 -7.13
N LYS A 55 -10.30 -2.28 -7.32
CA LYS A 55 -9.85 -0.90 -7.45
C LYS A 55 -9.31 -0.33 -6.16
N ALA A 56 -9.94 -0.63 -5.03
CA ALA A 56 -9.40 -0.30 -3.71
C ALA A 56 -8.04 -0.99 -3.50
N GLY A 57 -7.92 -2.28 -3.85
CA GLY A 57 -6.68 -3.04 -3.70
C GLY A 57 -5.53 -2.47 -4.55
N ALA A 58 -5.80 -2.18 -5.82
CA ALA A 58 -4.84 -1.54 -6.71
C ALA A 58 -4.41 -0.15 -6.21
N LYS A 59 -5.35 0.67 -5.72
CA LYS A 59 -5.03 1.97 -5.10
C LYS A 59 -4.13 1.82 -3.87
N LEU A 60 -4.39 0.84 -3.01
CA LEU A 60 -3.56 0.58 -1.81
C LEU A 60 -2.12 0.26 -2.22
N ILE A 61 -1.94 -0.62 -3.20
CA ILE A 61 -0.61 -0.99 -3.72
C ILE A 61 0.10 0.26 -4.25
N LEU A 62 -0.55 1.06 -5.10
CA LEU A 62 0.00 2.31 -5.62
C LEU A 62 0.38 3.31 -4.52
N LYS A 63 -0.43 3.42 -3.46
CA LYS A 63 -0.20 4.32 -2.32
C LYS A 63 1.00 3.87 -1.45
N ALA A 64 1.26 2.55 -1.42
CA ALA A 64 2.40 1.96 -0.75
C ALA A 64 3.68 2.04 -1.58
N ILE A 65 3.59 2.03 -2.91
CA ILE A 65 4.73 2.25 -3.79
C ILE A 65 5.25 3.68 -3.57
N CYS A 66 6.56 3.77 -3.42
CA CYS A 66 7.29 5.00 -3.18
C CYS A 66 8.61 4.97 -3.94
N ASP A 67 9.27 6.12 -4.01
CA ASP A 67 10.64 6.22 -4.50
C ASP A 67 11.63 5.71 -3.43
N LYS A 68 12.89 5.49 -3.82
CA LYS A 68 13.99 5.11 -2.89
C LYS A 68 14.14 6.05 -1.68
N ASP A 69 13.71 7.30 -1.81
CA ASP A 69 13.71 8.30 -0.74
C ASP A 69 12.47 8.21 0.19
N GLY A 70 11.60 7.21 0.00
CA GLY A 70 10.36 7.03 0.75
C GLY A 70 9.26 8.02 0.42
N ARG A 71 9.41 8.74 -0.69
CA ARG A 71 8.44 9.73 -1.17
C ARG A 71 7.42 9.06 -2.08
N PRO A 72 6.13 9.43 -2.01
CA PRO A 72 5.15 8.92 -2.97
C PRO A 72 5.60 9.25 -4.40
N ILE A 73 5.50 8.27 -5.30
CA ILE A 73 5.77 8.48 -6.72
C ILE A 73 4.63 9.35 -7.29
N PRO A 74 4.93 10.36 -8.13
CA PRO A 74 3.90 11.13 -8.79
C PRO A 74 3.00 10.22 -9.64
N SER A 75 1.70 10.54 -9.66
CA SER A 75 0.70 9.78 -10.42
C SER A 75 0.95 9.72 -11.93
N GLU A 76 1.87 10.56 -12.45
CA GLU A 76 2.29 10.58 -13.86
C GLU A 76 3.26 9.44 -14.21
N ASP A 77 4.03 8.95 -13.23
CA ASP A 77 4.97 7.82 -13.38
C ASP A 77 4.36 6.48 -12.93
N LEU A 78 3.15 6.51 -12.36
CA LEU A 78 2.44 5.32 -11.90
C LEU A 78 1.26 4.99 -12.83
N PRO A 79 1.01 3.69 -13.10
CA PRO A 79 -0.19 3.28 -13.81
C PRO A 79 -1.44 3.60 -12.98
N THR A 80 -2.57 3.77 -13.67
CA THR A 80 -3.85 3.99 -12.98
C THR A 80 -4.33 2.68 -12.35
N ALA A 81 -5.09 2.74 -11.25
CA ALA A 81 -5.71 1.55 -10.64
C ALA A 81 -6.50 0.70 -11.66
N ASP A 82 -7.21 1.34 -12.58
CA ASP A 82 -7.92 0.65 -13.68
C ASP A 82 -6.96 -0.10 -14.63
N GLU A 83 -5.84 0.52 -15.00
CA GLU A 83 -4.85 -0.12 -15.88
C GLU A 83 -4.17 -1.30 -15.20
N LEU A 84 -3.91 -1.21 -13.88
CA LEU A 84 -3.42 -2.33 -13.09
C LEU A 84 -4.39 -3.52 -13.06
N ILE A 85 -5.69 -3.25 -12.92
CA ILE A 85 -6.74 -4.30 -12.90
C ILE A 85 -6.96 -4.88 -14.29
N GLN A 86 -6.78 -4.10 -15.34
CA GLN A 86 -6.86 -4.61 -16.72
C GLN A 86 -5.61 -5.38 -17.13
N ALA A 87 -4.44 -5.04 -16.60
CA ALA A 87 -3.18 -5.69 -16.92
C ALA A 87 -2.93 -6.97 -16.10
N HIS A 88 -3.46 -7.07 -14.87
CA HIS A 88 -3.20 -8.19 -13.97
C HIS A 88 -4.48 -8.92 -13.55
N ASP A 89 -4.39 -10.25 -13.47
CA ASP A 89 -5.48 -11.07 -12.94
C ASP A 89 -5.75 -10.78 -11.45
N THR A 90 -7.02 -10.93 -11.04
CA THR A 90 -7.48 -10.79 -9.65
C THR A 90 -6.59 -11.47 -8.60
N PRO A 91 -6.14 -12.75 -8.76
CA PRO A 91 -5.27 -13.39 -7.78
C PRO A 91 -3.90 -12.71 -7.62
N THR A 92 -3.32 -12.18 -8.70
CA THR A 92 -2.03 -11.48 -8.68
C THR A 92 -2.15 -10.17 -7.89
N LEU A 93 -3.22 -9.42 -8.15
CA LEU A 93 -3.54 -8.19 -7.42
C LEU A 93 -3.79 -8.45 -5.92
N LEU A 94 -4.56 -9.49 -5.59
CA LEU A 94 -4.85 -9.86 -4.20
C LEU A 94 -3.59 -10.28 -3.45
N SER A 95 -2.67 -10.98 -4.11
CA SER A 95 -1.38 -11.38 -3.54
C SER A 95 -0.50 -10.16 -3.23
N ALA A 96 -0.34 -9.25 -4.20
CA ALA A 96 0.40 -8.00 -4.02
C ALA A 96 -0.20 -7.13 -2.90
N MET A 97 -1.53 -7.01 -2.87
CA MET A 97 -2.25 -6.27 -1.84
C MET A 97 -2.05 -6.89 -0.45
N SER A 98 -2.20 -8.22 -0.34
CA SER A 98 -1.97 -8.94 0.93
C SER A 98 -0.53 -8.77 1.43
N PHE A 99 0.43 -8.71 0.51
CA PHE A 99 1.82 -8.43 0.82
C PHE A 99 2.00 -7.00 1.37
N VAL A 100 1.46 -5.99 0.69
CA VAL A 100 1.50 -4.58 1.13
C VAL A 100 0.84 -4.40 2.50
N GLN A 101 -0.28 -5.08 2.74
CA GLN A 101 -0.92 -5.11 4.05
C GLN A 101 -0.01 -5.69 5.11
N LYS A 102 0.52 -6.91 4.92
CA LYS A 102 1.44 -7.55 5.87
C LYS A 102 2.67 -6.68 6.14
N PHE A 103 3.20 -6.05 5.10
CA PHE A 103 4.32 -5.13 5.20
C PHE A 103 3.98 -3.89 6.06
N SER A 104 2.78 -3.33 5.87
CA SER A 104 2.30 -2.12 6.56
C SER A 104 1.87 -2.37 7.99
N TYR A 105 1.15 -3.47 8.28
CA TYR A 105 0.84 -3.90 9.65
C TYR A 105 2.10 -4.24 10.46
N GLY A 106 3.23 -4.39 9.76
CA GLY A 106 4.50 -4.78 10.31
C GLY A 106 4.54 -6.28 10.50
N SER A 107 5.57 -6.91 9.92
CA SER A 107 6.06 -8.16 10.49
C SER A 107 6.39 -7.85 11.96
N VAL A 108 5.48 -8.26 12.84
CA VAL A 108 5.66 -8.37 14.30
C VAL A 108 7.00 -9.04 14.65
N GLU A 109 7.59 -9.80 13.71
CA GLU A 109 8.89 -10.45 13.81
C GLU A 109 10.11 -9.50 13.92
N GLU A 110 10.08 -8.29 13.36
CA GLU A 110 11.22 -7.35 13.49
C GLU A 110 11.12 -6.44 14.73
N ALA A 111 9.92 -6.29 15.28
CA ALA A 111 9.68 -5.49 16.48
C ALA A 111 10.23 -6.15 17.76
N GLN A 112 10.62 -7.43 17.71
CA GLN A 112 11.12 -8.18 18.86
C GLN A 112 12.66 -8.23 19.00
N LYS A 113 13.41 -7.55 18.12
CA LYS A 113 14.89 -7.60 18.12
C LYS A 113 15.61 -6.36 18.67
N ASN A 114 14.92 -5.40 19.29
CA ASN A 114 15.57 -4.25 19.95
C ASN A 114 15.21 -4.15 21.43
#